data_AF-A0A9Q3FRI6-F1
#
_entry.id   AF-A0A9Q3FRI6-F1
#
_cell.length_a   1.000
_cell.length_b   1.000
_cell.length_c   1.000
_cell.angle_alpha   90.00
_cell.angle_beta   90.00
_cell.angle_gamma   90.00
#
_symmetry.space_group_name_H-M   'P 1'
#
loop_
_entity.id
_entity.type
_entity.pdbx_description
1 polymer ?
#
loop_
_entity_poly.entity_id
_entity_poly.type
_entity_poly.pdbx_seq_one_letter_code
_entity_poly.pdbx_strand_id
1 'polypeptide(L)'
;MGDNKRQTFGFLNNKKQITVIKKEEKSPEKKLFISEQLKEAEFNQDLTEKMKERLIDLIFKYKNAFATDKEPLGSTIGHKVDIILNVEKSYPPLLRRPAYPASPRTREAFGLHIKELMDLGALRKVGNNEQVEVTTPVIITWHNRK
;
A
#
# COMPACT_ATOMS: atom_id res chain seq x y z
N MET A 1 -18.88 35.31 -37.27
CA MET A 1 -19.47 33.97 -37.08
C MET A 1 -18.32 32.99 -36.98
N GLY A 2 -17.99 32.53 -35.78
CA GLY A 2 -16.92 31.56 -35.55
C GLY A 2 -17.53 30.31 -34.93
N ASP A 3 -17.59 29.24 -35.71
CA ASP A 3 -18.24 27.99 -35.30
C ASP A 3 -17.36 27.22 -34.31
N ASN A 4 -17.83 27.13 -33.07
CA ASN A 4 -17.21 26.36 -31.99
C ASN A 4 -17.52 24.87 -32.19
N LYS A 5 -16.60 24.12 -32.80
CA LYS A 5 -16.71 22.66 -32.92
C LYS A 5 -16.41 22.00 -31.56
N ARG A 6 -17.45 21.66 -30.81
CA ARG A 6 -17.35 20.79 -29.62
C ARG A 6 -16.92 19.38 -30.07
N GLN A 7 -15.69 18.99 -29.75
CA GLN A 7 -15.25 17.60 -29.87
C GLN A 7 -15.88 16.77 -28.74
N THR A 8 -16.78 15.86 -29.09
CA THR A 8 -17.32 14.87 -28.16
C THR A 8 -16.38 13.66 -28.12
N PHE A 9 -15.72 13.44 -26.98
CA PHE A 9 -14.93 12.23 -26.74
C PHE A 9 -15.89 11.05 -26.50
N GLY A 10 -15.97 10.14 -27.47
CA GLY A 10 -16.70 8.88 -27.33
C GLY A 10 -15.94 7.95 -26.40
N PHE A 11 -16.53 7.59 -25.27
CA PHE A 11 -15.99 6.54 -24.41
C PHE A 11 -16.14 5.19 -25.13
N LEU A 12 -15.02 4.61 -25.55
CA LEU A 12 -14.95 3.22 -25.98
C LEU A 12 -15.35 2.32 -24.80
N ASN A 13 -16.56 1.78 -24.87
CA ASN A 13 -17.04 0.70 -23.99
C ASN A 13 -16.19 -0.55 -24.22
N ASN A 14 -15.00 -0.59 -23.63
CA ASN A 14 -14.19 -1.79 -23.56
C ASN A 14 -14.82 -2.71 -22.51
N LYS A 15 -15.91 -3.38 -22.87
CA LYS A 15 -16.37 -4.59 -22.19
C LYS A 15 -15.29 -5.65 -22.42
N LYS A 16 -14.20 -5.60 -21.65
CA LYS A 16 -13.29 -6.73 -21.50
C LYS A 16 -14.15 -7.87 -20.97
N GLN A 17 -14.53 -8.77 -21.87
CA GLN A 17 -15.15 -10.03 -21.52
C GLN A 17 -14.22 -10.71 -20.53
N ILE A 18 -14.71 -10.88 -19.29
CA ILE A 18 -14.06 -11.72 -18.30
C ILE A 18 -14.12 -13.12 -18.89
N THR A 19 -13.03 -13.58 -19.49
CA THR A 19 -12.86 -14.95 -19.93
C THR A 19 -12.96 -15.84 -18.69
N VAL A 20 -14.12 -16.46 -18.53
CA VAL A 20 -14.37 -17.52 -17.56
C VAL A 20 -13.59 -18.73 -18.03
N ILE A 21 -12.33 -18.82 -17.61
CA ILE A 21 -11.54 -20.04 -17.73
C ILE A 21 -12.20 -21.07 -16.82
N LYS A 22 -12.78 -22.11 -17.42
CA LYS A 22 -13.39 -23.25 -16.74
C LYS A 22 -12.30 -24.13 -16.12
N LYS A 23 -12.55 -24.51 -14.87
CA LYS A 23 -12.13 -25.73 -14.15
C LYS A 23 -10.64 -26.09 -14.22
N GLU A 24 -9.95 -25.86 -13.11
CA GLU A 24 -9.00 -26.84 -12.60
C GLU A 24 -9.30 -27.14 -11.14
N GLU A 25 -9.01 -28.38 -10.80
CA GLU A 25 -9.54 -29.18 -9.70
C GLU A 25 -9.12 -28.68 -8.33
N LYS A 26 -9.70 -29.27 -7.27
CA LYS A 26 -9.42 -28.98 -5.85
C LYS A 26 -7.92 -29.08 -5.56
N SER A 27 -7.17 -28.02 -5.81
CA SER A 27 -5.74 -28.01 -5.56
C SER A 27 -5.51 -28.13 -4.04
N PRO A 28 -4.52 -28.93 -3.61
CA PRO A 28 -4.16 -29.01 -2.18
C PRO A 28 -3.85 -27.62 -1.61
N GLU A 29 -3.36 -26.71 -2.46
CA GLU A 29 -3.09 -25.32 -2.14
C GLU A 29 -4.34 -24.51 -1.75
N LYS A 30 -5.48 -24.72 -2.42
CA LYS A 30 -6.73 -24.02 -2.05
C LYS A 30 -7.23 -24.49 -0.68
N LYS A 31 -7.09 -25.79 -0.37
CA LYS A 31 -7.45 -26.31 0.95
C LYS A 31 -6.57 -25.71 2.04
N LEU A 32 -5.26 -25.65 1.80
CA LEU A 32 -4.30 -25.04 2.71
C LEU A 32 -4.62 -23.55 2.93
N PHE A 33 -4.89 -22.82 1.86
CA PHE A 33 -5.32 -21.42 1.90
C PHE A 33 -6.55 -21.22 2.78
N ILE A 34 -7.58 -22.06 2.64
CA ILE A 34 -8.79 -21.97 3.46
C ILE A 34 -8.46 -22.26 4.95
N SER A 35 -7.66 -23.29 5.23
CA SER A 35 -7.36 -23.70 6.61
C SER A 35 -6.39 -22.77 7.35
N GLU A 36 -5.52 -22.08 6.62
CA GLU A 36 -4.50 -21.19 7.20
C GLU A 36 -4.92 -19.72 7.11
N GLN A 37 -5.21 -19.22 5.90
CA GLN A 37 -5.43 -17.79 5.66
C GLN A 37 -6.88 -17.33 5.89
N LEU A 38 -7.86 -18.23 5.71
CA LEU A 38 -9.27 -17.93 5.98
C LEU A 38 -9.78 -18.52 7.31
N LYS A 39 -8.88 -19.00 8.17
CA LYS A 39 -9.25 -19.65 9.44
C LYS A 39 -10.07 -18.75 10.36
N GLU A 40 -9.70 -17.48 10.41
CA GLU A 40 -10.34 -16.45 11.24
C GLU A 40 -11.32 -15.59 10.43
N ALA A 41 -11.55 -15.94 9.16
CA ALA A 41 -12.44 -15.18 8.29
C ALA A 41 -13.90 -15.48 8.63
N GLU A 42 -14.64 -14.42 8.96
CA GLU A 42 -16.09 -14.49 9.14
C GLU A 42 -16.80 -14.11 7.84
N PHE A 43 -17.74 -14.94 7.43
CA PHE A 43 -18.61 -14.67 6.28
C PHE A 43 -19.98 -14.24 6.75
N ASN A 44 -20.61 -13.32 6.03
CA ASN A 44 -22.00 -12.93 6.30
C ASN A 44 -22.91 -14.18 6.35
N GLN A 45 -23.79 -14.23 7.34
CA GLN A 45 -24.75 -15.31 7.58
C GLN A 45 -25.77 -15.42 6.44
N ASP A 46 -26.07 -14.31 5.74
CA ASP A 46 -27.02 -14.27 4.62
C ASP A 46 -26.48 -14.93 3.34
N LEU A 47 -25.18 -15.25 3.29
CA LEU A 47 -24.57 -15.90 2.13
C LEU A 47 -24.93 -17.38 2.08
N THR A 48 -25.58 -17.79 0.99
CA THR A 48 -25.75 -19.22 0.67
C THR A 48 -24.41 -19.91 0.45
N GLU A 49 -24.35 -21.23 0.68
CA GLU A 49 -23.12 -22.02 0.51
C GLU A 49 -22.48 -21.85 -0.87
N LYS A 50 -23.29 -21.85 -1.94
CA LYS A 50 -22.82 -21.63 -3.32
C LYS A 50 -22.17 -20.25 -3.50
N MET A 51 -22.68 -19.22 -2.82
CA MET A 51 -22.10 -17.88 -2.87
C MET A 51 -20.78 -17.81 -2.11
N LYS A 52 -20.70 -18.48 -0.95
CA LYS A 52 -19.46 -18.60 -0.17
C LYS A 52 -18.37 -19.31 -0.97
N GLU A 53 -18.69 -20.42 -1.62
CA GLU A 53 -17.75 -21.15 -2.47
C GLU A 53 -17.20 -20.25 -3.59
N ARG A 54 -18.10 -19.55 -4.30
CA ARG A 54 -17.71 -18.63 -5.38
C ARG A 54 -16.87 -17.45 -4.88
N LEU A 55 -17.15 -16.96 -3.68
CA LEU A 55 -16.36 -15.91 -3.05
C LEU A 55 -14.96 -16.42 -2.69
N ILE A 56 -14.85 -17.60 -2.07
CA ILE A 56 -13.56 -18.23 -1.75
C ILE A 56 -12.76 -18.48 -3.03
N ASP A 57 -13.40 -18.91 -4.13
CA ASP A 57 -12.76 -19.03 -5.44
C ASP A 57 -12.17 -17.71 -5.93
N LEU A 58 -12.92 -16.61 -5.79
CA LEU A 58 -12.45 -15.28 -6.19
C LEU A 58 -11.30 -14.81 -5.33
N ILE A 59 -11.40 -14.96 -4.01
CA ILE A 59 -10.33 -14.55 -3.08
C ILE A 59 -9.08 -15.37 -3.36
N PHE A 60 -9.18 -16.69 -3.51
CA PHE A 60 -8.04 -17.54 -3.82
C PHE A 60 -7.40 -17.16 -5.15
N LYS A 61 -8.21 -16.88 -6.18
CA LYS A 61 -7.73 -16.43 -7.50
C LYS A 61 -6.90 -15.14 -7.42
N TYR A 62 -7.27 -14.22 -6.53
CA TYR A 62 -6.62 -12.92 -6.38
C TYR A 62 -5.82 -12.79 -5.08
N LYS A 63 -5.42 -13.90 -4.44
CA LYS A 63 -4.78 -13.90 -3.12
C LYS A 63 -3.53 -13.02 -3.02
N ASN A 64 -2.75 -12.91 -4.10
CA ASN A 64 -1.52 -12.09 -4.16
C ASN A 64 -1.79 -10.57 -4.23
N ALA A 65 -3.04 -10.16 -4.47
CA ALA A 65 -3.43 -8.76 -4.45
C ALA A 65 -3.68 -8.25 -3.01
N PHE A 66 -3.80 -9.15 -2.04
CA PHE A 66 -4.01 -8.81 -0.64
C PHE A 66 -2.67 -8.76 0.10
N ALA A 67 -2.60 -7.91 1.12
CA ALA A 67 -1.49 -7.92 2.04
C ALA A 67 -1.53 -9.21 2.89
N THR A 68 -0.35 -9.77 3.16
CA THR A 68 -0.17 -10.93 4.05
C THR A 68 0.93 -10.63 5.05
N ASP A 69 1.08 -11.45 6.10
CA ASP A 69 2.18 -11.29 7.06
C ASP A 69 3.57 -11.37 6.40
N LYS A 70 3.68 -12.08 5.28
CA LYS A 70 4.91 -12.21 4.49
C LYS A 70 5.08 -11.09 3.47
N GLU A 71 3.97 -10.62 2.91
CA GLU A 71 3.92 -9.54 1.92
C GLU A 71 2.97 -8.43 2.41
N PRO A 72 3.39 -7.63 3.39
CA PRO A 72 2.52 -6.67 4.08
C PRO A 72 2.07 -5.49 3.23
N LEU A 73 2.77 -5.20 2.13
CA LEU A 73 2.33 -4.23 1.12
C LEU A 73 1.59 -4.90 -0.06
N GLY A 74 1.44 -6.22 -0.04
CA GLY A 74 1.00 -7.04 -1.16
C GLY A 74 2.04 -7.08 -2.29
N SER A 75 1.65 -7.61 -3.46
CA SER A 75 2.49 -7.67 -4.65
C SER A 75 2.61 -6.31 -5.36
N THR A 76 3.21 -5.32 -4.70
CA THR A 76 3.45 -3.99 -5.29
C THR A 76 4.78 -3.93 -6.02
N ILE A 77 4.77 -3.42 -7.25
CA ILE A 77 5.98 -3.10 -8.01
C ILE A 77 6.39 -1.67 -7.65
N GLY A 78 7.52 -1.51 -6.96
CA GLY A 78 8.07 -0.20 -6.65
C GLY A 78 8.52 0.51 -7.93
N HIS A 79 8.15 1.78 -8.08
CA HIS A 79 8.73 2.66 -9.09
C HIS A 79 9.79 3.55 -8.44
N LYS A 80 10.99 3.59 -9.02
CA LYS A 80 12.01 4.56 -8.60
C LYS A 80 11.56 5.95 -9.05
N VAL A 81 11.43 6.86 -8.09
CA VAL A 81 11.13 8.27 -8.35
C VAL A 81 12.39 9.07 -8.09
N ASP A 82 12.91 9.71 -9.13
CA ASP A 82 14.00 10.68 -9.00
C ASP A 82 13.40 12.06 -8.75
N ILE A 83 13.53 12.57 -7.53
CA ILE A 83 13.06 13.91 -7.14
C ILE A 83 14.22 14.89 -7.33
N ILE A 84 14.11 15.76 -8.34
CA ILE A 84 15.13 16.77 -8.64
C ILE A 84 14.73 18.09 -7.97
N LEU A 85 15.66 18.70 -7.23
CA LEU A 85 15.45 20.02 -6.65
C LEU A 85 15.72 21.11 -7.69
N ASN A 86 14.83 22.10 -7.78
CA ASN A 86 15.00 23.26 -8.66
C ASN A 86 15.98 24.31 -8.12
N VAL A 87 16.69 24.00 -7.04
CA VAL A 87 17.61 24.91 -6.35
C VAL A 87 18.96 24.23 -6.16
N GLU A 88 20.03 24.99 -6.39
CA GLU A 88 21.39 24.56 -6.13
C GLU A 88 21.79 24.86 -4.67
N LYS A 89 22.89 24.26 -4.21
CA LYS A 89 23.47 24.52 -2.89
C LYS A 89 23.84 26.02 -2.79
N SER A 90 23.59 26.73 -1.69
CA SER A 90 23.14 26.30 -0.36
C SER A 90 21.61 26.14 -0.19
N TYR A 91 21.18 24.94 0.22
CA TYR A 91 19.77 24.69 0.55
C TYR A 91 19.22 25.64 1.63
N PRO A 92 17.92 26.01 1.57
CA PRO A 92 17.27 26.82 2.59
C PRO A 92 17.50 26.27 4.01
N PRO A 93 17.74 27.13 5.03
CA PRO A 93 17.94 26.68 6.41
C PRO A 93 16.80 25.82 6.98
N LEU A 94 15.58 25.98 6.46
CA LEU A 94 14.43 25.14 6.81
C LEU A 94 14.66 23.65 6.55
N LEU A 95 15.46 23.29 5.54
CA LEU A 95 15.82 21.93 5.16
C LEU A 95 17.00 21.35 5.97
N ARG A 96 17.43 22.03 7.03
CA ARG A 96 18.53 21.61 7.92
C ARG A 96 18.15 21.68 9.39
N ARG A 97 16.86 21.72 9.71
CA ARG A 97 16.43 21.87 11.10
C ARG A 97 16.65 20.58 11.88
N PRO A 98 17.16 20.66 13.12
CA PRO A 98 17.20 19.49 13.99
C PRO A 98 15.78 19.00 14.27
N ALA A 99 15.64 17.70 14.57
CA ALA A 99 14.37 17.14 15.00
C ALA A 99 13.89 17.83 16.29
N TYR A 100 12.59 18.10 16.37
CA TYR A 100 11.99 18.62 17.60
C TYR A 100 12.09 17.57 18.73
N PRO A 101 12.32 18.01 19.98
CA PRO A 101 12.34 17.09 21.12
C PRO A 101 10.95 16.46 21.28
N ALA A 102 10.92 15.12 21.34
CA ALA A 102 9.72 14.34 21.63
C ALA A 102 9.74 13.85 23.09
N SER A 103 8.57 13.73 23.71
CA SER A 103 8.45 13.17 25.07
C SER A 103 8.89 11.69 25.10
N PRO A 104 9.35 11.16 26.25
CA PRO A 104 9.75 9.75 26.36
C PRO A 104 8.66 8.78 25.89
N ARG A 105 7.42 8.97 26.38
CA ARG A 105 6.24 8.18 25.98
C ARG A 105 5.98 8.25 24.47
N THR A 106 6.12 9.43 23.90
CA THR A 106 5.95 9.67 22.47
C THR A 106 7.03 8.93 21.66
N ARG A 107 8.28 8.96 22.13
CA ARG A 107 9.41 8.30 21.48
C ARG A 107 9.27 6.77 21.49
N GLU A 108 8.79 6.19 22.59
CA GLU A 108 8.54 4.74 22.69
C GLU A 108 7.45 4.28 21.71
N ALA A 109 6.31 4.98 21.67
CA ALA A 109 5.23 4.67 20.74
C ALA A 109 5.69 4.77 19.27
N PHE A 110 6.49 5.78 18.93
CA PHE A 110 7.06 5.90 17.58
C PHE A 110 8.13 4.87 17.29
N GLY A 111 8.89 4.42 18.29
CA GLY A 111 9.90 3.38 18.12
C GLY A 111 9.31 2.12 17.51
N LEU A 112 8.08 1.74 17.92
CA LEU A 112 7.36 0.61 17.36
C LEU A 112 7.06 0.81 15.87
N HIS A 113 6.43 1.93 15.51
CA HIS A 113 6.03 2.18 14.12
C HIS A 113 7.22 2.43 13.18
N ILE A 114 8.28 3.09 13.66
CA ILE A 114 9.52 3.25 12.89
C ILE A 114 10.13 1.88 12.60
N LYS A 115 10.14 0.98 13.60
CA LYS A 115 10.63 -0.38 13.43
C LYS A 115 9.79 -1.15 12.41
N GLU A 116 8.47 -1.08 12.50
CA GLU A 116 7.56 -1.67 11.52
C GLU A 116 7.88 -1.15 10.10
N LEU A 117 7.98 0.16 9.90
CA LEU A 117 8.31 0.75 8.61
C LEU A 117 9.71 0.36 8.09
N MET A 118 10.66 0.10 8.99
CA MET A 118 11.97 -0.44 8.61
C MET A 118 11.89 -1.90 8.17
N ASP A 119 11.14 -2.72 8.90
CA ASP A 119 10.91 -4.13 8.57
C ASP A 119 10.16 -4.28 7.23
N LEU A 120 9.26 -3.32 6.92
CA LEU A 120 8.58 -3.19 5.62
C LEU A 120 9.49 -2.73 4.48
N GLY A 121 10.72 -2.29 4.76
CA GLY A 121 11.62 -1.70 3.76
C GLY A 121 11.19 -0.30 3.28
N ALA A 122 10.17 0.30 3.89
CA ALA A 122 9.72 1.65 3.59
C ALA A 122 10.67 2.72 4.16
N LEU A 123 11.28 2.44 5.30
CA LEU A 123 12.36 3.23 5.88
C LEU A 123 13.66 2.42 5.92
N ARG A 124 14.79 3.10 5.82
CA ARG A 124 16.10 2.50 6.12
C ARG A 124 16.98 3.45 6.90
N LYS A 125 17.92 2.88 7.64
CA LYS A 125 18.99 3.65 8.24
C LYS A 125 19.95 4.10 7.14
N VAL A 126 20.27 5.39 7.15
CA VAL A 126 21.35 5.95 6.33
C VAL A 126 22.69 5.56 6.97
N GLY A 127 23.62 5.06 6.17
CA GLY A 127 24.93 4.62 6.65
C GLY A 127 25.83 5.81 7.02
N ASN A 128 26.83 5.59 7.89
CA ASN A 128 27.74 6.65 8.33
C ASN A 128 28.52 7.34 7.18
N ASN A 129 28.71 6.63 6.07
CA ASN A 129 29.44 7.13 4.90
C ASN A 129 28.52 7.68 3.81
N GLU A 130 27.20 7.70 4.03
CA GLU A 130 26.24 8.18 3.06
C GLU A 130 25.91 9.65 3.33
N GLN A 131 26.11 10.49 2.32
CA GLN A 131 25.90 11.92 2.45
C GLN A 131 24.42 12.25 2.40
N VAL A 132 23.88 12.78 3.51
CA VAL A 132 22.52 13.31 3.55
C VAL A 132 22.55 14.79 3.20
N GLU A 133 21.94 15.13 2.07
CA GLU A 133 21.90 16.50 1.58
C GLU A 133 20.82 17.37 2.26
N VAL A 134 19.72 16.74 2.65
CA VAL A 134 18.51 17.39 3.19
C VAL A 134 18.02 16.65 4.43
N THR A 135 17.75 17.38 5.51
CA THR A 135 17.15 16.84 6.74
C THR A 135 15.93 17.67 7.12
N THR A 136 14.76 17.03 7.09
CA THR A 136 13.51 17.70 7.49
C THR A 136 13.01 17.12 8.80
N PRO A 137 12.76 17.94 9.83
CA PRO A 137 12.18 17.45 11.07
C PRO A 137 10.75 16.97 10.81
N VAL A 138 10.42 15.80 11.33
CA VAL A 138 9.05 15.29 11.30
C VAL A 138 8.28 15.92 12.46
N ILE A 139 7.19 16.62 12.15
CA ILE A 139 6.25 17.16 13.15
C ILE A 139 5.06 16.21 13.20
N ILE A 140 4.68 15.78 14.40
CA ILE A 140 3.59 14.82 14.57
C ILE A 140 2.49 15.46 15.39
N THR A 141 1.31 15.54 14.77
CA THR A 141 0.11 16.11 15.35
C THR A 141 -0.89 14.99 15.62
N TRP A 142 -1.24 14.79 16.88
CA TRP A 142 -2.38 13.96 17.25
C TRP A 142 -3.66 14.80 17.13
N HIS A 143 -4.45 14.57 16.10
CA HIS A 143 -5.79 15.17 16.03
C HIS A 143 -6.75 14.36 16.91
N ASN A 144 -6.87 14.75 18.17
CA ASN A 144 -8.04 14.38 18.95
C ASN A 144 -9.23 15.12 18.33
N ARG A 145 -10.09 14.40 17.60
CA ARG A 145 -11.45 14.89 17.32
C ARG A 145 -12.19 14.94 18.67
N LYS A 146 -12.09 16.10 19.34
CA LYS A 146 -13.13 16.55 20.25
C LYS A 146 -14.22 17.22 19.43
#